data_AF-A0A522DP89-F1
#
_entry.id   AF-A0A522DP89-F1
#
_cell.length_a   1.000
_cell.length_b   1.000
_cell.length_c   1.000
_cell.angle_alpha   90.00
_cell.angle_beta   90.00
_cell.angle_gamma   90.00
#
_symmetry.space_group_name_H-M   'P 1'
#
loop_
_entity.id
_entity.type
_entity.pdbx_description
1 polymer ?
#
loop_
_entity_poly.entity_id
_entity_poly.type
_entity_poly.pdbx_seq_one_letter_code
_entity_poly.pdbx_strand_id
1 'polypeptide(L)' 'MATCKGCGAPILWAKSPNGKAMPLDEAETTIAEVALESGFNDKLHVTWIVRGHVPHHITCPKADQFRHSSRKEK' A
#
# COMPACT_ATOMS: atom_id res chain seq x y z
N MET A 1 -1.79 -12.71 13.43
CA MET A 1 -1.69 -11.45 12.66
C MET A 1 -0.72 -10.54 13.37
N ALA A 2 0.12 -9.82 12.63
CA ALA A 2 0.97 -8.79 13.23
C ALA A 2 0.16 -7.50 13.39
N THR A 3 0.59 -6.65 14.31
CA THR A 3 -0.12 -5.41 14.65
C THR A 3 0.85 -4.25 14.62
N CYS A 4 0.41 -3.11 14.08
CA CYS A 4 1.20 -1.89 14.06
C CYS A 4 1.40 -1.37 15.49
N LYS A 5 2.66 -1.14 15.88
CA LYS A 5 3.00 -0.62 17.21
C LYS A 5 2.52 0.82 17.45
N GLY A 6 2.33 1.60 16.38
CA GLY A 6 1.87 2.98 16.50
C GLY A 6 0.36 3.06 16.70
N CYS A 7 -0.39 2.58 15.72
CA CYS A 7 -1.85 2.75 15.68
C CYS A 7 -2.65 1.52 16.13
N GLY A 8 -2.04 0.35 16.31
CA GLY A 8 -2.74 -0.88 16.70
C GLY A 8 -3.49 -1.58 15.56
N ALA A 9 -3.40 -1.11 14.32
CA ALA A 9 -4.06 -1.75 13.18
C ALA A 9 -3.42 -3.11 12.84
N PRO A 10 -4.21 -4.09 12.34
CA PRO A 10 -3.67 -5.34 11.83
C PRO A 10 -2.86 -5.09 10.55
N ILE A 11 -1.71 -5.76 10.45
CA ILE A 11 -0.80 -5.62 9.31
C ILE A 11 -0.33 -6.99 8.80
N LEU A 12 -0.04 -7.02 7.50
CA LEU A 12 0.65 -8.12 6.82
C LEU A 12 2.11 -7.72 6.58
N TRP A 13 3.01 -8.69 6.65
CA TRP A 13 4.42 -8.49 6.31
C TRP A 13 4.70 -9.07 4.93
N ALA A 14 5.13 -8.22 4.00
CA ALA A 14 5.60 -8.62 2.69
C ALA A 14 7.08 -8.28 2.51
N LYS A 15 7.69 -8.81 1.45
CA LYS A 15 8.98 -8.33 0.95
C LYS A 15 8.75 -7.37 -0.20
N SER A 16 9.34 -6.19 -0.14
CA SER A 16 9.41 -5.29 -1.30
C SER A 16 10.31 -5.89 -2.39
N PRO A 17 10.26 -5.37 -3.63
CA PRO A 17 11.09 -5.87 -4.74
C PRO A 17 12.61 -5.87 -4.44
N ASN A 18 13.07 -4.94 -3.59
CA ASN A 18 14.46 -4.88 -3.12
C ASN A 18 14.74 -5.75 -1.87
N GLY A 19 13.82 -6.64 -1.50
CA GLY A 19 13.97 -7.61 -0.42
C GLY A 19 13.75 -7.08 0.99
N LYS A 20 13.43 -5.79 1.17
CA LYS A 20 13.16 -5.21 2.50
C LYS A 20 11.79 -5.65 3.02
N ALA A 21 11.68 -5.82 4.34
CA ALA A 21 10.39 -6.07 4.97
C ALA A 21 9.50 -4.83 4.86
N MET A 22 8.26 -5.02 4.41
CA MET A 22 7.29 -3.95 4.19
C MET A 22 5.97 -4.30 4.89
N PRO A 23 5.51 -3.48 5.85
CA PRO A 23 4.20 -3.65 6.45
C PRO A 23 3.12 -3.16 5.49
N LEU A 24 2.07 -3.96 5.31
CA LEU A 24 0.91 -3.69 4.48
C LEU A 24 -0.36 -3.68 5.34
N ASP A 25 -1.36 -2.89 4.95
CA ASP A 25 -2.70 -2.95 5.54
C ASP A 25 -3.32 -4.33 5.28
N GLU A 26 -3.95 -4.93 6.29
CA GLU A 26 -4.61 -6.23 6.13
C GLU A 26 -5.81 -6.15 5.17
N ALA A 27 -6.51 -5.02 5.15
CA ALA A 27 -7.61 -4.80 4.21
C ALA A 27 -7.09 -4.54 2.79
N GLU A 28 -7.64 -5.23 1.80
CA GLU A 28 -7.40 -4.93 0.39
C GLU A 28 -8.23 -3.73 -0.08
N THR A 29 -7.65 -2.94 -0.97
CA THR A 29 -8.31 -1.83 -1.66
C THR A 29 -8.08 -1.92 -3.17
N THR A 30 -8.82 -1.13 -3.93
CA THR A 30 -8.56 -0.93 -5.36
C THR A 30 -7.31 -0.06 -5.53
N ILE A 31 -6.30 -0.59 -6.20
CA ILE A 31 -5.03 0.08 -6.48
C ILE A 31 -5.07 0.78 -7.84
N ALA A 32 -5.73 0.17 -8.82
CA ALA A 32 -5.87 0.74 -10.16
C ALA A 32 -7.16 0.28 -10.83
N GLU A 33 -7.78 1.19 -11.56
CA GLU A 33 -8.85 0.91 -12.52
C GLU A 33 -8.28 1.13 -13.92
N VAL A 34 -8.23 0.06 -14.71
CA VAL A 34 -7.72 0.12 -16.08
C VAL A 34 -8.92 0.25 -16.99
N ALA A 35 -9.05 1.41 -17.62
CA ALA A 35 -10.05 1.63 -18.64
C ALA A 35 -9.44 1.66 -20.03
N LEU A 36 -10.14 1.07 -20.98
CA LEU A 36 -9.84 1.16 -22.39
C LEU A 36 -10.83 2.15 -23.01
N GLU A 37 -10.31 3.13 -23.73
CA GLU A 37 -11.13 3.95 -24.61
C GLU A 37 -11.54 3.07 -25.81
N SER A 38 -12.72 2.48 -25.72
CA SER A 38 -13.35 1.88 -26.88
C SER A 38 -14.03 3.01 -27.66
N GLY A 39 -13.55 3.27 -28.87
CA GLY A 39 -13.99 4.35 -29.77
C GLY A 39 -15.40 4.21 -30.32
N PHE A 40 -16.38 3.93 -29.46
CA PHE A 40 -17.80 4.01 -29.77
C PHE A 40 -18.50 4.77 -28.63
N ASN A 41 -18.70 6.09 -28.85
CA ASN A 41 -19.42 7.07 -28.01
C ASN A 41 -18.69 7.70 -26.81
N ASP A 42 -17.38 7.98 -26.87
CA ASP A 42 -16.65 8.80 -25.86
C ASP A 42 -16.86 8.37 -24.39
N LYS A 43 -17.19 7.10 -24.14
CA LYS A 43 -17.40 6.55 -22.80
C LYS A 43 -16.21 5.67 -22.42
N LEU A 44 -15.56 6.06 -21.32
CA LEU A 44 -14.50 5.30 -20.69
C LEU A 44 -15.09 3.99 -20.13
N HIS A 45 -14.67 2.84 -20.67
CA HIS A 45 -15.06 1.54 -20.14
C HIS A 45 -13.95 0.98 -19.26
N VAL A 46 -14.22 0.85 -17.95
CA VAL A 46 -13.33 0.14 -17.02
C VAL A 46 -13.35 -1.34 -17.39
N THR A 47 -12.17 -1.89 -17.66
CA THR A 47 -11.99 -3.28 -18.13
C THR A 47 -11.40 -4.18 -17.07
N TRP A 48 -10.53 -3.65 -16.20
CA TRP A 48 -9.89 -4.42 -15.13
C TRP A 48 -9.74 -3.59 -13.86
N ILE A 49 -10.00 -4.23 -12.71
CA ILE A 49 -9.77 -3.67 -11.38
C ILE A 49 -8.63 -4.47 -10.72
N VAL A 50 -7.57 -3.77 -10.32
CA VAL A 50 -6.48 -4.35 -9.54
C VAL A 50 -6.75 -4.09 -8.07
N ARG A 51 -6.93 -5.16 -7.29
CA ARG A 51 -7.05 -5.10 -5.83
C ARG A 51 -5.75 -5.54 -5.18
N GLY A 52 -5.44 -4.97 -4.02
CA GLY A 52 -4.32 -5.40 -3.22
C GLY A 52 -4.16 -4.59 -1.94
N HIS A 53 -3.08 -4.87 -1.22
CA HIS A 53 -2.77 -4.23 0.05
C HIS A 53 -1.89 -3.00 -0.16
N VAL A 54 -2.15 -1.93 0.58
CA VAL A 54 -1.35 -0.71 0.54
C VAL A 54 -0.28 -0.71 1.63
N PRO A 55 0.88 -0.06 1.42
CA PRO A 55 1.90 0.07 2.45
C PRO A 55 1.36 0.81 3.69
N HIS A 56 1.42 0.16 4.85
CA HIS A 56 0.86 0.69 6.09
C HIS A 56 1.57 1.97 6.56
N HIS A 57 2.84 2.18 6.17
CA HIS A 57 3.54 3.42 6.51
C HIS A 57 2.91 4.67 5.86
N ILE A 58 2.05 4.50 4.84
CA ILE A 58 1.34 5.60 4.18
C ILE A 58 0.03 5.90 4.92
N THR A 59 -0.67 4.86 5.38
CA THR A 59 -2.00 4.97 5.99
C THR A 59 -1.96 5.14 7.51
N CYS A 60 -0.84 4.80 8.15
CA CYS A 60 -0.69 4.90 9.60
C CYS A 60 -0.57 6.37 10.06
N PRO A 61 -1.45 6.87 10.94
CA PRO A 61 -1.41 8.25 11.44
C PRO A 61 -0.19 8.55 12.32
N LYS A 62 0.54 7.51 12.74
CA LYS A 62 1.76 7.62 13.56
C LYS A 62 3.01 7.16 12.80
N ALA A 63 2.94 7.03 11.46
CA ALA A 63 4.06 6.52 10.65
C ALA A 63 5.36 7.31 10.86
N ASP A 64 5.26 8.63 11.00
CA ASP A 64 6.42 9.51 11.16
C ASP A 64 7.23 9.23 12.44
N GLN A 65 6.63 8.63 13.48
CA GLN A 65 7.34 8.23 14.69
C GLN A 65 8.38 7.13 14.44
N PHE A 66 8.22 6.37 13.36
CA PHE A 66 9.09 5.26 12.98
C PHE A 66 10.06 5.62 11.84
N ARG A 67 9.92 6.83 11.31
CA ARG A 67 10.69 7.35 10.19
C ARG A 67 12.01 7.94 10.70
N HIS A 68 12.96 7.07 11.04
CA HIS A 68 14.29 7.53 11.44
C HIS A 68 15.06 8.07 10.22
N SER A 69 15.58 9.30 10.35
CA SER A 69 16.73 9.76 9.56
C SER A 69 17.87 8.77 9.75
N SER A 70 18.52 8.38 8.65
CA SER A 70 19.68 7.48 8.62
C SER A 70 20.51 7.49 9.90
N ARG A 71 20.50 6.37 10.64
CA ARG A 71 21.45 6.11 11.72
C ARG A 71 22.85 6.11 11.10
N LYS A 72 23.61 7.20 11.23
CA LYS A 72 25.07 7.13 11.15
C LYS A 72 25.52 6.39 12.40
N GLU A 73 25.82 5.11 12.24
CA GLU A 73 26.51 4.32 13.25
C GLU A 73 27.90 4.93 13.47
N LYS A 74 28.26 5.15 14.73
CA LYS A 74 29.55 5.66 15.19
C LYS A 74 30.28 4.51 15.87
#